data_AF-A0A353B8U7-F1
#
_entry.id   AF-A0A353B8U7-F1
#
_cell.length_a   1.000
_cell.length_b   1.000
_cell.length_c   1.000
_cell.angle_alpha   90.00
_cell.angle_beta   90.00
_cell.angle_gamma   90.00
#
_symmetry.space_group_name_H-M   'P 1'
#
loop_
_entity.id
_entity.type
_entity.pdbx_description
1 polymer ?
#
loop_
_entity_poly.entity_id
_entity_poly.type
_entity_poly.pdbx_seq_one_letter_code
_entity_poly.pdbx_strand_id
1 'polypeptide(L)'
;MKADDNLCLCFHVSWRKVINYTRVHRVKIPSQLAECQGAGTGCGWCIAAMKRIVAKAESLPTDPDGIDAWLEQDFPASADYAEGRKKHIADKNDPQSD
;
A
#
# COMPACT_ATOMS: atom_id res chain seq x y z
N MET A 1 -0.83 -7.63 9.10
CA MET A 1 -1.69 -7.46 7.91
C MET A 1 -1.64 -8.74 7.08
N LYS A 2 -2.68 -9.07 6.30
CA LYS A 2 -2.68 -10.21 5.36
C LYS A 2 -2.66 -9.74 3.91
N ALA A 3 -2.25 -10.62 2.99
CA ALA A 3 -2.10 -10.32 1.57
C ALA A 3 -3.41 -9.86 0.90
N ASP A 4 -4.54 -10.36 1.35
CA ASP A 4 -5.87 -10.03 0.81
C ASP A 4 -6.52 -8.80 1.44
N ASP A 5 -5.91 -8.24 2.49
CA ASP A 5 -6.34 -6.95 3.01
C ASP A 5 -6.09 -5.84 1.98
N ASN A 6 -6.87 -4.77 2.08
CA ASN A 6 -6.77 -3.62 1.20
C ASN A 6 -5.59 -2.73 1.58
N LEU A 7 -4.60 -2.61 0.69
CA LEU A 7 -3.57 -1.58 0.75
C LEU A 7 -4.18 -0.21 0.41
N CYS A 8 -4.89 -0.11 -0.71
CA CYS A 8 -5.56 1.12 -1.08
C CYS A 8 -7.02 1.07 -0.62
N LEU A 9 -7.31 1.72 0.50
CA LEU A 9 -8.66 1.77 1.07
C LEU A 9 -9.66 2.61 0.27
N CYS A 10 -9.18 3.48 -0.63
CA CYS A 10 -10.04 4.26 -1.54
C CYS A 10 -10.57 3.43 -2.71
N PHE A 11 -9.71 2.61 -3.30
CA PHE A 11 -10.01 1.86 -4.53
C PHE A 11 -10.05 0.35 -4.30
N HIS A 12 -10.01 -0.09 -3.04
CA HIS A 12 -10.06 -1.49 -2.61
C HIS A 12 -9.04 -2.38 -3.36
N VAL A 13 -7.79 -1.94 -3.40
CA VAL A 13 -6.69 -2.68 -4.03
C VAL A 13 -5.92 -3.41 -2.93
N SER A 14 -5.84 -4.75 -3.03
CA SER A 14 -5.17 -5.58 -2.03
C SER A 14 -3.65 -5.48 -2.08
N TRP A 15 -2.99 -5.82 -0.97
CA TRP A 15 -1.53 -5.93 -0.91
C TRP A 15 -0.99 -6.94 -1.92
N ARG A 16 -1.62 -8.12 -2.01
CA ARG A 16 -1.26 -9.18 -2.96
C ARG A 16 -1.21 -8.65 -4.38
N LYS A 17 -2.25 -7.91 -4.79
CA LYS A 17 -2.34 -7.36 -6.13
C LYS A 17 -1.23 -6.35 -6.42
N VAL A 18 -0.97 -5.43 -5.51
CA VAL A 18 0.09 -4.42 -5.70
C VAL A 18 1.47 -5.05 -5.72
N ILE A 19 1.78 -5.97 -4.80
CA ILE A 19 3.07 -6.68 -4.75
C ILE A 19 3.31 -7.46 -6.05
N ASN A 20 2.32 -8.23 -6.50
CA ASN A 20 2.42 -8.98 -7.75
C ASN A 20 2.54 -8.04 -8.96
N TYR A 21 1.78 -6.94 -8.99
CA TYR A 21 1.88 -5.95 -10.05
C TYR A 21 3.29 -5.33 -10.11
N THR A 22 3.84 -4.94 -8.96
CA THR A 22 5.22 -4.41 -8.86
C THR A 22 6.24 -5.37 -9.45
N ARG A 23 6.14 -6.67 -9.15
CA ARG A 23 7.05 -7.71 -9.67
C ARG A 23 6.87 -7.93 -11.18
N VAL A 24 5.64 -8.13 -11.63
CA VAL A 24 5.32 -8.45 -13.03
C VAL A 24 5.67 -7.28 -13.96
N HIS A 25 5.28 -6.07 -13.58
CA HIS A 25 5.48 -4.87 -14.39
C HIS A 25 6.81 -4.15 -14.10
N ARG A 26 7.65 -4.71 -13.22
CA ARG A 26 8.94 -4.16 -12.80
C ARG A 26 8.86 -2.67 -12.45
N VAL A 27 7.84 -2.32 -11.67
CA VAL A 27 7.56 -0.93 -11.26
C VAL A 27 8.81 -0.30 -10.65
N LYS A 28 9.16 0.91 -11.11
CA LYS A 28 10.37 1.63 -10.72
C LYS A 28 10.09 2.81 -9.80
N ILE A 29 8.92 3.42 -9.94
CA ILE A 29 8.50 4.56 -9.11
C ILE A 29 7.08 4.34 -8.58
N PRO A 30 6.76 4.82 -7.35
CA PRO A 30 5.45 4.59 -6.73
C PRO A 30 4.27 5.12 -7.56
N SER A 31 4.44 6.20 -8.32
CA SER A 31 3.36 6.80 -9.12
C SER A 31 2.85 5.88 -10.23
N GLN A 32 3.67 4.94 -10.73
CA GLN A 32 3.24 3.94 -11.72
C GLN A 32 2.19 2.98 -11.15
N LEU A 33 2.07 2.85 -9.82
CA LEU A 33 1.02 2.02 -9.21
C LEU A 33 -0.37 2.61 -9.38
N ALA A 34 -0.51 3.87 -9.84
CA ALA A 34 -1.79 4.41 -10.28
C ALA A 34 -2.38 3.60 -11.46
N GLU A 35 -1.54 2.95 -12.28
CA GLU A 35 -2.00 2.05 -13.34
C GLU A 35 -2.59 0.75 -12.78
N CYS A 36 -2.28 0.41 -11.52
CA CYS A 36 -2.90 -0.68 -10.79
C CYS A 36 -4.22 -0.21 -10.14
N GLN A 37 -5.27 -0.08 -10.96
CA GLN A 37 -6.63 0.30 -10.54
C GLN A 37 -6.71 1.65 -9.79
N GLY A 38 -5.87 2.63 -10.14
CA GLY A 38 -5.89 3.94 -9.50
C GLY A 38 -5.24 3.98 -8.11
N ALA A 39 -4.55 2.93 -7.66
CA ALA A 39 -3.91 2.95 -6.34
C ALA A 39 -2.99 4.17 -6.18
N GLY A 40 -3.23 4.96 -5.13
CA GLY A 40 -2.45 6.17 -4.85
C GLY A 40 -3.07 7.49 -5.28
N THR A 41 -4.08 7.51 -6.15
CA THR A 41 -4.64 8.76 -6.70
C THR A 41 -5.75 9.37 -5.82
N GLY A 42 -6.17 8.66 -4.77
CA GLY A 42 -7.20 9.11 -3.82
C GLY A 42 -6.61 9.95 -2.68
N CYS A 43 -6.86 9.54 -1.42
CA CYS A 43 -6.39 10.29 -0.24
C CYS A 43 -4.86 10.31 -0.05
N GLY A 44 -4.11 9.44 -0.74
CA GLY A 44 -2.65 9.36 -0.66
C GLY A 44 -2.08 8.54 0.50
N TRP A 45 -2.90 8.08 1.46
CA TRP A 45 -2.44 7.28 2.61
C TRP A 45 -1.55 6.08 2.23
N CYS A 46 -1.94 5.35 1.19
CA CYS A 46 -1.21 4.17 0.73
C CYS A 46 0.14 4.45 0.05
N ILE A 47 0.48 5.71 -0.27
CA ILE A 47 1.71 6.06 -1.00
C ILE A 47 2.97 5.71 -0.20
N ALA A 48 2.96 5.88 1.13
CA ALA A 48 4.09 5.51 1.99
C ALA A 48 4.39 4.00 1.93
N ALA A 49 3.34 3.18 1.95
CA ALA A 49 3.47 1.73 1.80
C ALA A 49 3.94 1.33 0.40
N MET A 50 3.39 1.96 -0.64
CA MET A 50 3.82 1.74 -2.03
C MET A 50 5.29 2.08 -2.26
N LYS A 51 5.81 3.14 -1.63
CA LYS A 51 7.26 3.46 -1.64
C LYS A 51 8.10 2.30 -1.10
N ARG A 52 7.68 1.68 0.01
CA ARG A 52 8.39 0.52 0.59
C ARG A 52 8.34 -0.70 -0.33
N ILE A 53 7.18 -0.97 -0.94
CA ILE A 53 7.02 -2.08 -1.90
C ILE A 53 7.95 -1.91 -3.09
N VAL A 54 7.95 -0.72 -3.72
CA VAL A 54 8.80 -0.42 -4.88
C VAL A 54 10.29 -0.47 -4.50
N ALA A 55 10.68 0.04 -3.33
CA ALA A 55 12.06 -0.01 -2.86
C ALA A 55 12.57 -1.45 -2.65
N LYS A 56 11.68 -2.39 -2.30
CA LYS A 56 12.00 -3.81 -2.12
C LYS A 56 11.65 -4.67 -3.34
N ALA A 57 11.35 -4.08 -4.51
CA ALA A 57 10.78 -4.80 -5.66
C ALA A 57 11.54 -6.08 -6.07
N GLU A 58 12.86 -6.09 -5.94
CA GLU A 58 13.73 -7.23 -6.29
C GLU A 58 13.73 -8.36 -5.25
N SER A 59 13.34 -8.06 -4.01
CA SER A 59 13.29 -9.02 -2.89
C SER A 59 11.87 -9.26 -2.37
N LEU A 60 10.85 -8.85 -3.11
CA LEU A 60 9.46 -9.13 -2.76
C LEU A 60 9.18 -10.65 -2.82
N PRO A 61 8.46 -11.19 -1.83
CA PRO A 61 8.07 -12.60 -1.82
C PRO A 61 7.22 -12.97 -3.05
N THR A 62 7.31 -14.24 -3.44
CA THR A 62 6.68 -14.75 -4.67
C THR A 62 5.44 -15.58 -4.43
N ASP A 63 5.33 -16.21 -3.26
CA ASP A 63 4.22 -17.03 -2.82
C ASP A 63 3.33 -16.31 -1.79
N PRO A 64 2.08 -16.78 -1.57
CA PRO A 64 1.15 -16.15 -0.64
C PRO A 64 1.64 -16.12 0.82
N ASP A 65 2.28 -17.18 1.30
CA ASP A 65 2.73 -17.28 2.70
C ASP A 65 3.89 -16.32 2.97
N GLY A 66 4.81 -16.19 2.00
CA GLY A 66 5.88 -15.21 2.04
C GLY A 66 5.36 -13.77 2.06
N ILE A 67 4.29 -13.47 1.30
CA ILE A 67 3.66 -12.13 1.34
C ILE A 67 3.08 -11.86 2.72
N ASP A 68 2.35 -12.81 3.31
CA ASP A 68 1.78 -12.66 4.64
C ASP A 68 2.87 -12.43 5.70
N ALA A 69 3.92 -13.23 5.70
CA ALA A 69 5.03 -13.08 6.64
C ALA A 69 5.73 -11.71 6.51
N TRP A 70 5.96 -11.26 5.28
CA TRP A 70 6.55 -9.95 5.02
C TRP A 70 5.65 -8.80 5.51
N LEU A 71 4.34 -8.92 5.29
CA LEU A 71 3.36 -7.93 5.72
C LEU A 71 3.19 -7.87 7.24
N GLU A 72 3.19 -9.01 7.91
CA GLU A 72 3.10 -9.09 9.38
C GLU A 72 4.31 -8.48 10.08
N GLN A 73 5.49 -8.58 9.47
CA GLN A 73 6.71 -8.00 10.03
C GLN A 73 6.77 -6.47 9.86
N ASP A 74 6.43 -5.96 8.67
CA ASP A 74 6.73 -4.57 8.29
C ASP A 74 5.52 -3.61 8.40
N PHE A 75 4.30 -4.13 8.57
CA PHE A 75 3.07 -3.34 8.50
C PHE A 75 2.09 -3.63 9.64
N PRO A 76 1.33 -2.60 10.08
CA PRO A 76 0.37 -2.75 11.17
C PRO A 76 -0.79 -3.68 10.78
N ALA A 77 -1.60 -4.10 11.76
CA ALA A 77 -2.81 -4.87 11.47
C ALA A 77 -3.81 -4.07 10.60
N SER A 78 -4.72 -4.77 9.92
CA SER A 78 -5.69 -4.16 8.99
C SER A 78 -6.53 -3.06 9.65
N ALA A 79 -6.97 -3.29 10.89
CA ALA A 79 -7.72 -2.31 11.69
C ALA A 79 -6.91 -1.04 11.97
N ASP A 80 -5.67 -1.19 12.45
CA ASP A 80 -4.77 -0.06 12.75
C ASP A 80 -4.39 0.73 11.50
N TYR A 81 -4.20 0.03 10.38
CA TYR A 81 -3.93 0.65 9.08
C TYR A 81 -5.11 1.51 8.61
N ALA A 82 -6.34 1.03 8.80
CA ALA A 82 -7.56 1.77 8.48
C ALA A 82 -7.77 2.96 9.43
N GLU A 83 -7.44 2.80 10.71
CA GLU A 83 -7.50 3.89 11.69
C GLU A 83 -6.50 5.00 11.35
N GLY A 84 -5.26 4.64 11.00
CA GLY A 84 -4.24 5.60 10.55
C GLY A 84 -4.68 6.44 9.35
N ARG A 85 -5.45 5.87 8.42
CA ARG A 85 -6.04 6.63 7.31
C ARG A 85 -7.03 7.69 7.78
N LYS A 86 -7.87 7.40 8.78
CA LYS A 86 -8.84 8.37 9.30
C LYS A 86 -8.11 9.60 9.82
N LYS A 87 -7.03 9.38 10.58
CA LYS A 87 -6.15 10.44 11.05
C LYS A 87 -5.51 11.22 9.89
N HIS A 88 -4.91 10.53 8.92
CA HIS A 88 -4.32 11.17 7.74
C HIS A 88 -5.32 12.07 6.97
N ILE A 89 -6.59 11.65 6.87
CA ILE A 89 -7.62 12.45 6.23
C ILE A 89 -8.03 13.64 7.09
N ALA A 90 -8.15 13.46 8.41
CA ALA A 90 -8.43 14.56 9.32
C ALA A 90 -7.32 15.62 9.26
N ASP A 91 -6.05 15.20 9.35
CA ASP A 91 -4.89 16.07 9.27
C ASP A 91 -4.83 16.81 7.93
N LYS A 92 -5.10 16.13 6.81
CA LYS A 92 -5.11 16.76 5.47
C LYS A 92 -6.24 17.77 5.27
N ASN A 93 -7.33 17.64 6.04
CA ASN A 93 -8.48 18.54 5.96
C ASN A 93 -8.42 19.66 7.01
N ASP A 94 -7.37 19.71 7.83
CA ASP A 94 -7.15 20.79 8.81
C ASP A 94 -6.70 22.07 8.08
N PRO A 95 -7.47 23.18 8.16
CA PRO A 95 -7.11 24.45 7.52
C PRO A 95 -5.80 25.06 8.06
N GLN A 96 -5.25 24.55 9.18
CA GLN A 96 -4.00 25.01 9.78
C GLN A 96 -2.79 24.11 9.47
N SER A 97 -2.94 23.08 8.64
CA SER A 97 -1.83 22.21 8.22
C SER A 97 -1.11 22.78 6.98
N ASP A 98 -0.36 23.87 7.12
CA ASP A 98 0.69 24.31 6.17
C ASP A 98 1.88 24.92 6.95
#